data_AF-A0A903VGI4-F1
#
_entry.id   AF-A0A903VGI4-F1
#
_cell.length_a   1.000
_cell.length_b   1.000
_cell.length_c   1.000
_cell.angle_alpha   90.00
_cell.angle_beta   90.00
_cell.angle_gamma   90.00
#
_symmetry.space_group_name_H-M   'P 1'
#
loop_
_entity.id
_entity.type
_entity.pdbx_description
1 polymer ?
#
loop_
_entity_poly.entity_id
_entity_poly.type
_entity_poly.pdbx_seq_one_letter_code
_entity_poly.pdbx_strand_id
1 'polypeptide(L)'
;MLRVILRYLANNEQLIQRLAESYPMRRAAQLLVSAYYRGRAIAQDQKIGEMTPEKFKRMMNTFKTNVQQEIKAAKEDLKKTSMINIAT
;
A
#
# COMPACT_ATOMS: atom_id res chain seq x y z
N MET A 1 -4.74 -10.09 16.35
CA MET A 1 -3.39 -10.08 15.75
C MET A 1 -2.73 -8.70 15.82
N LEU A 2 -3.31 -7.65 15.22
CA LEU A 2 -2.72 -6.30 15.27
C LEU A 2 -2.41 -5.81 16.70
N ARG A 3 -3.33 -6.01 17.64
CA ARG A 3 -3.15 -5.64 19.06
C ARG A 3 -1.93 -6.30 19.71
N VAL A 4 -1.57 -7.52 19.31
CA VAL A 4 -0.42 -8.25 19.84
C VAL A 4 0.86 -7.66 19.27
N ILE A 5 0.93 -7.47 17.95
CA ILE A 5 2.06 -6.84 17.27
C ILE A 5 2.33 -5.44 17.83
N LEU A 6 1.28 -4.63 18.02
CA LEU A 6 1.39 -3.30 18.59
C LEU A 6 1.92 -3.32 20.04
N ARG A 7 1.50 -4.28 20.87
CA ARG A 7 2.05 -4.43 22.22
C ARG A 7 3.52 -4.84 22.21
N TYR A 8 3.90 -5.75 21.32
CA TYR A 8 5.29 -6.17 21.17
C TYR A 8 6.20 -5.01 20.71
N LEU A 9 5.73 -4.20 19.76
CA LEU A 9 6.43 -3.00 19.32
C LEU A 9 6.48 -1.95 20.45
N ALA A 10 5.34 -1.66 21.09
CA ALA A 10 5.22 -0.64 22.14
C ALA A 10 6.07 -0.94 23.38
N ASN A 11 6.25 -2.22 23.72
CA ASN A 11 7.13 -2.63 24.82
C ASN A 11 8.62 -2.52 24.49
N ASN A 12 9.00 -2.16 23.25
CA ASN A 12 10.38 -2.01 22.81
C ASN A 12 10.57 -0.64 22.15
N GLU A 13 10.69 0.41 22.96
CA GLU A 13 10.83 1.80 22.47
C GLU A 13 12.01 1.97 21.50
N GLN A 14 13.14 1.30 21.77
CA GLN A 14 14.31 1.34 20.90
C GLN A 14 14.04 0.76 19.50
N LEU A 15 13.21 -0.28 19.40
CA LEU A 15 12.81 -0.88 18.13
C LEU A 15 11.89 0.07 17.35
N ILE A 16 10.94 0.72 18.04
CA ILE A 16 10.08 1.74 17.44
C ILE A 16 10.89 2.91 16.90
N GLN A 17 11.88 3.42 17.65
CA GLN A 17 12.74 4.51 17.20
C GLN A 17 13.50 4.14 15.93
N ARG A 18 14.16 2.98 15.92
CA ARG A 18 14.88 2.50 14.73
C ARG A 18 13.96 2.28 13.53
N LEU A 19 12.75 1.78 13.76
CA LEU A 19 11.74 1.66 12.71
C LEU A 19 11.35 3.04 12.18
N ALA A 20 11.03 4.01 13.04
CA ALA A 20 10.65 5.35 12.63
C ALA A 20 11.76 6.07 11.85
N GLU A 21 13.02 5.83 12.21
CA GLU A 21 14.20 6.39 11.53
C GLU A 21 14.52 5.67 10.20
N SER A 22 13.98 4.47 10.00
CA SER A 22 14.27 3.66 8.83
C SER A 22 13.73 4.26 7.52
N TYR A 23 14.48 4.07 6.44
CA TYR A 23 14.07 4.48 5.09
C TYR A 23 12.72 3.89 4.65
N PRO A 24 12.40 2.60 4.91
CA PRO A 24 11.09 2.04 4.59
C PRO A 24 9.93 2.77 5.28
N MET A 25 10.06 3.13 6.56
CA MET A 25 9.01 3.88 7.27
C MET A 25 8.87 5.30 6.74
N ARG A 26 9.97 5.97 6.42
CA ARG A 26 9.93 7.29 5.76
C ARG A 26 9.22 7.21 4.41
N ARG A 27 9.53 6.19 3.60
CA ARG A 27 8.88 5.99 2.30
C ARG A 27 7.39 5.69 2.45
N ALA A 28 7.01 4.85 3.43
CA ALA A 28 5.62 4.59 3.75
C ALA A 28 4.88 5.87 4.16
N ALA A 29 5.49 6.72 4.99
CA ALA A 29 4.93 8.01 5.37
C ALA A 29 4.74 8.94 4.16
N GLN A 30 5.74 9.04 3.27
CA GLN A 30 5.62 9.81 2.02
C GLN A 30 4.46 9.34 1.15
N LEU A 31 4.30 8.01 0.99
CA LEU A 31 3.21 7.42 0.24
C LEU A 31 1.84 7.71 0.88
N LEU A 32 1.75 7.56 2.21
CA LEU A 32 0.53 7.84 2.96
C LEU A 32 0.12 9.31 2.86
N VAL A 33 1.06 10.23 3.03
CA VAL A 33 0.83 11.68 2.89
C VAL A 33 0.33 12.01 1.48
N SER A 34 1.01 11.49 0.45
CA SER A 34 0.60 11.66 -0.95
C SER A 34 -0.80 11.11 -1.20
N ALA A 35 -1.09 9.90 -0.72
CA ALA A 35 -2.40 9.28 -0.85
C ALA A 35 -3.50 10.07 -0.11
N TYR A 36 -3.20 10.60 1.09
CA TYR A 36 -4.14 11.40 1.86
C TYR A 36 -4.49 12.70 1.16
N TYR A 37 -3.51 13.48 0.70
CA TYR A 37 -3.78 14.75 0.02
C TYR A 37 -4.48 14.55 -1.33
N ARG A 38 -4.07 13.55 -2.12
CA ARG A 38 -4.75 13.21 -3.38
C ARG A 38 -6.17 12.70 -3.12
N GLY A 39 -6.33 11.85 -2.12
CA GLY A 39 -7.64 11.34 -1.69
C GLY A 39 -8.56 12.45 -1.23
N ARG A 40 -8.05 13.44 -0.49
CA ARG A 40 -8.81 14.63 -0.06
C ARG A 40 -9.24 15.50 -1.24
N ALA A 41 -8.35 15.74 -2.21
CA ALA A 41 -8.69 16.50 -3.41
C ALA A 41 -9.82 15.82 -4.19
N ILE A 42 -9.70 14.51 -4.45
CA ILE A 42 -10.75 13.70 -5.07
C ILE A 42 -12.04 13.74 -4.23
N ALA A 43 -11.92 13.72 -2.91
CA ALA A 43 -13.07 13.76 -2.01
C ALA A 43 -13.83 15.08 -2.02
N GLN A 44 -13.10 16.18 -2.15
CA GLN A 44 -13.67 17.51 -2.28
C GLN A 44 -14.32 17.69 -3.67
N ASP A 45 -13.66 17.24 -4.73
CA ASP A 45 -14.17 17.33 -6.10
C ASP A 45 -15.41 16.45 -6.32
N GLN A 46 -15.45 15.26 -5.72
CA GLN A 46 -16.56 14.31 -5.89
C GLN A 46 -17.68 14.46 -4.84
N LYS A 47 -17.64 15.49 -3.97
CA LYS A 47 -18.58 15.65 -2.84
C LYS A 47 -18.80 14.33 -2.11
N ILE A 48 -17.74 13.71 -1.58
CA ILE A 48 -17.76 12.40 -0.87
C ILE A 48 -18.48 12.48 0.51
N GLY A 49 -19.52 13.32 0.64
CA GLY A 49 -20.52 13.17 1.69
C GLY A 49 -21.38 11.90 1.50
N GLU A 50 -21.38 11.30 0.30
CA GLU A 50 -22.20 10.14 -0.07
C GLU A 50 -21.37 8.88 -0.42
N MET A 51 -20.29 8.61 0.33
CA MET A 51 -19.59 7.32 0.21
C MET A 51 -20.48 6.22 0.79
N THR A 52 -21.35 5.64 -0.04
CA THR A 52 -22.16 4.50 0.38
C THR A 52 -21.31 3.22 0.46
N PRO A 53 -21.66 2.25 1.32
CA PRO A 53 -20.97 0.96 1.44
C PRO A 53 -20.79 0.25 0.08
N GLU A 54 -21.74 0.41 -0.84
CA GLU A 54 -21.79 -0.20 -2.15
C GLU A 54 -20.81 0.46 -3.12
N LYS A 55 -20.61 1.78 -3.03
CA LYS A 55 -19.58 2.50 -3.79
C LYS A 55 -18.20 2.11 -3.28
N PHE A 56 -18.01 1.99 -1.96
CA PHE A 56 -16.76 1.53 -1.37
C PHE A 56 -16.45 0.07 -1.77
N LYS A 57 -17.44 -0.82 -1.73
CA LYS A 57 -17.29 -2.22 -2.16
C LYS A 57 -16.89 -2.31 -3.63
N ARG A 58 -17.51 -1.51 -4.52
CA ARG A 58 -17.11 -1.42 -5.93
C ARG A 58 -15.68 -0.92 -6.10
N MET A 59 -15.31 0.15 -5.41
CA MET A 59 -13.94 0.66 -5.41
C MET A 59 -12.93 -0.40 -4.97
N MET A 60 -13.21 -1.14 -3.88
CA MET A 60 -12.31 -2.20 -3.41
C MET A 60 -12.23 -3.39 -4.36
N ASN A 61 -13.33 -3.76 -5.00
CA ASN A 61 -13.31 -4.80 -6.02
C ASN A 61 -12.45 -4.40 -7.22
N THR A 62 -12.57 -3.16 -7.69
CA THR A 62 -11.73 -2.63 -8.76
C THR A 62 -10.26 -2.57 -8.34
N PHE A 63 -9.96 -2.05 -7.15
CA PHE A 63 -8.61 -2.01 -6.60
C PHE A 63 -7.99 -3.40 -6.51
N LYS A 64 -8.72 -4.38 -5.97
CA LYS A 64 -8.27 -5.77 -5.85
C LYS A 64 -7.94 -6.37 -7.22
N THR A 65 -8.81 -6.18 -8.22
CA THR A 65 -8.60 -6.70 -9.57
C THR A 65 -7.36 -6.09 -10.21
N ASN A 66 -7.21 -4.76 -10.13
CA ASN A 66 -6.08 -4.05 -10.71
C ASN A 66 -4.75 -4.48 -10.05
N VAL A 67 -4.70 -4.54 -8.72
CA VAL A 67 -3.51 -5.00 -7.98
C VAL A 67 -3.18 -6.45 -8.32
N GLN A 68 -4.18 -7.33 -8.44
CA GLN A 68 -3.94 -8.72 -8.84
C GLN A 68 -3.36 -8.83 -10.26
N GLN A 69 -3.84 -8.00 -11.19
CA GLN A 69 -3.33 -7.97 -12.56
C GLN A 69 -1.91 -7.41 -12.62
N GLU A 70 -1.63 -6.31 -11.92
CA GLU A 70 -0.28 -5.73 -11.85
C GLU A 70 0.74 -6.71 -11.24
N ILE A 71 0.36 -7.43 -10.17
CA ILE A 71 1.24 -8.44 -9.57
C ILE A 71 1.50 -9.60 -10.54
N LYS A 72 0.49 -10.03 -11.29
CA LYS A 72 0.66 -11.07 -12.32
C LYS A 72 1.58 -10.61 -13.45
N ALA A 73 1.36 -9.41 -13.97
CA ALA A 73 2.19 -8.82 -15.01
C ALA A 73 3.66 -8.67 -14.54
N ALA A 74 3.88 -8.12 -13.34
CA ALA A 74 5.22 -8.01 -12.76
C ALA A 74 5.90 -9.38 -12.59
N LYS A 75 5.15 -10.42 -12.19
CA LYS A 75 5.66 -11.78 -12.07
C LYS A 75 6.06 -12.37 -13.43
N GLU A 76 5.27 -12.12 -14.47
CA GLU A 76 5.58 -12.55 -15.83
C GLU A 76 6.80 -11.83 -16.41
N ASP A 77 6.92 -10.53 -16.17
CA ASP A 77 8.06 -9.72 -16.60
C ASP A 77 9.34 -10.15 -15.89
N LEU A 78 9.29 -10.37 -14.57
CA LEU A 78 10.43 -10.93 -13.82
C LEU A 78 10.82 -12.32 -14.34
N LYS A 79 9.87 -13.16 -14.72
CA LYS A 79 10.14 -14.48 -15.28
C LYS A 79 10.83 -14.36 -16.65
N LYS A 80 10.38 -13.45 -17.52
CA LYS A 80 11.01 -13.17 -18.82
C LYS A 80 12.43 -12.65 -18.65
N THR A 81 12.65 -11.66 -17.78
CA THR A 81 13.99 -11.12 -17.48
C THR A 81 14.90 -12.18 -16.87
N SER A 82 14.37 -13.04 -15.99
CA SER A 82 15.15 -14.15 -15.43
C SER A 82 15.55 -15.18 -16.48
N MET A 83 14.70 -15.48 -17.48
CA MET A 83 15.00 -16.45 -18.53
C MET A 83 16.01 -15.92 -19.57
N ILE A 84 16.06 -14.61 -19.81
CA ILE A 84 17.05 -13.98 -20.68
C ILE A 84 18.48 -14.10 -20.08
N ASN A 85 18.60 -13.98 -18.75
CA ASN A 85 19.90 -14.05 -18.06
C ASN A 85 20.46 -15.47 -17.84
N ILE A 86 19.71 -16.54 -18.14
CA ILE A 86 20.20 -17.94 -18.07
C ILE A 86 20.59 -18.48 -19.46
N ALA A 87 20.20 -17.79 -20.52
CA ALA A 87 20.48 -18.14 -21.91
C ALA A 87 21.66 -17.34 -22.51
N THR A 88 22.32 -16.51 -21.68
CA THR A 88 23.56 -15.77 -21.98
C THR A 88 24.64 -16.26 -21.05
#